data_AF-A0A523PV83-F1
#
_entry.id   AF-A0A523PV83-F1
#
_cell.length_a   1.000
_cell.length_b   1.000
_cell.length_c   1.000
_cell.angle_alpha   90.00
_cell.angle_beta   90.00
_cell.angle_gamma   90.00
#
_symmetry.space_group_name_H-M   'P 1'
#
loop_
_entity.id
_entity.type
_entity.pdbx_description
1 polymer ?
#
loop_
_entity_poly.entity_id
_entity_poly.type
_entity_poly.pdbx_seq_one_letter_code
_entity_poly.pdbx_strand_id
1 'polypeptide(L)'
;MKPKWRLPAVARALAWLAVLTTAWLASRELMARIRTDEPTTTERERQLIEEERARWHGREQDYLGRIELLERELGAAGELRESREREWLGFTEMLAVFELKDLPAQPGFLTDEDGPAVDEALRREERRRAAEAERALDRGQELLLDLRALLTVEQVLGLDFLELGVVEEGATGPVVVRLLDNFGRPSGTLVSERLRLECSHAGRSVTLVFEEGYESYGGVATPFGPPTEAGSKRGGVRRIHLPWIDPAPWVAALPELFGADASDVTPDDGRWGLTDVRDRLNELLRGESRGGHWRLRSLGGVVRGVLREVHLVQLDDAGGVVRRVFADHMRIRTVEGGVRLELEDGVQERNGRTAPFLEGRYLIILPGASVRAWRATPLPGLASPLLPAGTFGSASAGEAREGG
;
A
#
# COMPACT_ATOMS: atom_id res chain seq x y z
N MET A 1 98.00 17.81 4.44
CA MET A 1 97.27 17.12 3.35
C MET A 1 95.78 17.28 3.58
N LYS A 2 95.04 17.52 2.50
CA LYS A 2 93.76 18.25 2.42
C LYS A 2 92.61 17.57 3.20
N PRO A 3 91.77 18.31 3.95
CA PRO A 3 90.56 17.77 4.54
C PRO A 3 89.55 17.48 3.41
N LYS A 4 89.04 16.25 3.31
CA LYS A 4 87.92 15.92 2.42
C LYS A 4 86.63 16.38 3.10
N TRP A 5 86.09 17.48 2.60
CA TRP A 5 84.90 18.14 3.10
C TRP A 5 83.65 17.26 2.98
N ARG A 6 82.87 17.19 4.07
CA ARG A 6 81.53 16.60 4.15
C ARG A 6 80.50 17.51 3.45
N LEU A 7 80.55 17.59 2.13
CA LEU A 7 79.59 18.37 1.33
C LEU A 7 78.20 17.72 1.10
N PRO A 8 77.96 16.40 1.17
CA PRO A 8 76.64 15.86 0.80
C PRO A 8 75.57 15.99 1.89
N ALA A 9 75.97 16.17 3.17
CA ALA A 9 75.02 16.27 4.28
C ALA A 9 74.42 17.68 4.39
N VAL A 10 75.23 18.72 4.23
CA VAL A 10 74.78 20.12 4.30
C VAL A 10 73.87 20.47 3.12
N ALA A 11 74.20 19.99 1.91
CA ALA A 11 73.35 20.20 0.74
C ALA A 11 71.96 19.53 0.89
N ARG A 12 71.91 18.33 1.50
CA ARG A 12 70.64 17.65 1.80
C ARG A 12 69.81 18.36 2.87
N ALA A 13 70.45 18.90 3.90
CA ALA A 13 69.76 19.67 4.95
C ALA A 13 69.17 20.98 4.40
N LEU A 14 69.90 21.69 3.53
CA LEU A 14 69.42 22.90 2.89
C LEU A 14 68.26 22.64 1.90
N ALA A 15 68.31 21.52 1.17
CA ALA A 15 67.21 21.12 0.30
C ALA A 15 65.93 20.81 1.10
N TRP A 16 66.05 20.13 2.25
CA TRP A 16 64.91 19.88 3.14
C TRP A 16 64.33 21.16 3.74
N LEU A 17 65.19 22.10 4.13
CA LEU A 17 64.76 23.40 4.64
C LEU A 17 63.99 24.21 3.58
N ALA A 18 64.40 24.17 2.31
CA ALA A 18 63.70 24.84 1.21
C ALA A 18 62.31 24.24 0.92
N VAL A 19 62.15 22.92 1.05
CA VAL A 19 60.85 22.25 0.91
C VAL A 19 59.92 22.62 2.07
N LEU A 20 60.45 22.68 3.29
CA LEU A 20 59.64 23.05 4.46
C LEU A 20 59.21 24.51 4.44
N THR A 21 60.06 25.43 3.98
CA THR A 21 59.69 26.85 3.89
C THR A 21 58.65 27.10 2.79
N THR A 22 58.76 26.43 1.64
CA THR A 22 57.76 26.52 0.57
C THR A 22 56.41 25.93 0.98
N ALA A 23 56.40 24.78 1.67
CA ALA A 23 55.19 24.20 2.24
C ALA A 23 54.56 25.12 3.30
N TRP A 24 55.36 25.74 4.16
CA TRP A 24 54.87 26.67 5.18
C TRP A 24 54.27 27.95 4.56
N LEU A 25 54.91 28.52 3.53
CA LEU A 25 54.39 29.68 2.80
C LEU A 25 53.08 29.36 2.07
N ALA A 26 52.99 28.20 1.38
CA ALA A 26 51.76 27.76 0.74
C ALA A 26 50.63 27.52 1.76
N SER A 27 50.95 26.97 2.93
CA SER A 27 49.98 26.78 4.01
C SER A 27 49.52 28.11 4.61
N ARG A 28 50.41 29.12 4.70
CA ARG A 28 50.06 30.46 5.16
C ARG A 28 49.16 31.19 4.16
N GLU A 29 49.39 31.00 2.87
CA GLU A 29 48.59 31.60 1.80
C GLU A 29 47.21 30.93 1.68
N LEU A 30 47.14 29.60 1.88
CA LEU A 30 45.87 28.87 2.02
C LEU A 30 45.07 29.35 3.24
N MET A 31 45.73 29.49 4.40
CA MET A 31 45.08 29.98 5.62
C MET A 31 44.67 31.46 5.53
N ALA A 32 45.40 32.27 4.76
CA ALA A 32 45.01 33.65 4.48
C ALA A 32 43.77 33.70 3.55
N ARG A 33 43.67 32.82 2.55
CA ARG A 33 42.49 32.70 1.67
C ARG A 33 41.24 32.19 2.40
N ILE A 34 41.41 31.30 3.39
CA ILE A 34 40.30 30.84 4.25
C ILE A 34 39.79 31.97 5.18
N ARG A 35 40.61 33.01 5.41
CA ARG A 35 40.29 34.09 6.36
C ARG A 35 39.56 35.28 5.73
N THR A 36 39.41 35.32 4.41
CA THR A 36 38.78 36.44 3.71
C THR A 36 37.69 35.93 2.76
N ASP A 37 36.46 36.33 3.07
CA ASP A 37 35.27 36.32 2.21
C ASP A 37 34.47 35.03 2.01
N GLU A 38 33.85 34.52 3.08
CA GLU A 38 32.46 34.06 3.01
C GLU A 38 31.71 34.53 4.28
N PRO A 39 30.54 35.20 4.18
CA PRO A 39 29.70 35.43 5.34
C PRO A 39 29.37 34.06 5.92
N THR A 40 29.89 33.84 7.12
CA THR A 40 29.88 32.55 7.81
C THR A 40 28.50 31.91 7.70
N THR A 41 28.45 30.61 7.41
CA THR A 41 27.23 29.79 7.31
C THR A 41 26.21 30.08 8.42
N THR A 42 26.70 30.49 9.59
CA THR A 42 25.94 30.99 10.74
C THR A 42 25.07 32.22 10.52
N GLU A 43 25.41 33.17 9.65
CA GLU A 43 24.55 34.34 9.37
C GLU A 43 23.37 33.99 8.47
N ARG A 44 23.58 33.14 7.47
CA ARG A 44 22.49 32.61 6.63
C ARG A 44 21.54 31.72 7.42
N GLU A 45 22.08 30.87 8.29
CA GLU A 45 21.27 30.05 9.20
C GLU A 45 20.45 30.91 10.16
N ARG A 46 21.03 32.00 10.71
CA ARG A 46 20.28 32.94 11.56
C ARG A 46 19.16 33.64 10.80
N GLN A 47 19.41 34.10 9.57
CA GLN A 47 18.37 34.71 8.72
C GLN A 47 17.24 33.73 8.42
N LEU A 48 17.55 32.47 8.07
CA LEU A 48 16.53 31.44 7.85
C LEU A 48 15.69 31.16 9.10
N ILE A 49 16.33 31.08 10.27
CA ILE A 49 15.63 30.89 11.56
C ILE A 49 14.73 32.09 11.87
N GLU A 50 15.17 33.32 11.62
CA GLU A 50 14.37 34.52 11.83
C GLU A 50 13.17 34.58 10.88
N GLU A 51 13.35 34.24 9.60
CA GLU A 51 12.27 34.14 8.63
C GLU A 51 11.25 33.06 9.02
N GLU A 52 11.69 31.88 9.45
CA GLU A 52 10.80 30.82 9.92
C GLU A 52 10.04 31.24 11.18
N ARG A 53 10.70 31.90 12.13
CA ARG A 53 10.04 32.45 13.33
C ARG A 53 8.96 33.46 12.97
N ALA A 54 9.24 34.37 12.04
CA ALA A 54 8.25 35.34 11.56
C ALA A 54 7.05 34.65 10.89
N ARG A 55 7.29 33.61 10.07
CA ARG A 55 6.21 32.80 9.47
C ARG A 55 5.39 32.06 10.52
N TRP A 56 6.03 31.54 11.57
CA TRP A 56 5.32 30.89 12.68
C TRP A 56 4.48 31.87 13.49
N HIS A 57 5.00 33.06 13.80
CA HIS A 57 4.24 34.10 14.50
C HIS A 57 3.02 34.58 13.68
N GLY A 58 3.17 34.72 12.36
CA GLY A 58 2.04 35.05 11.49
C GLY A 58 0.93 33.99 11.53
N ARG A 59 1.30 32.70 11.42
CA ARG A 59 0.33 31.59 11.52
C ARG A 59 -0.32 31.50 12.90
N GLU A 60 0.44 31.74 13.96
CA GLU A 60 -0.10 31.77 15.33
C GLU A 60 -1.16 32.86 15.49
N GLN A 61 -0.90 34.07 14.97
CA GLN A 61 -1.88 35.16 14.97
C GLN A 61 -3.14 34.81 14.15
N ASP A 62 -2.98 34.18 12.99
CA ASP A 62 -4.12 33.73 12.18
C ASP A 62 -4.98 32.69 12.91
N TYR A 63 -4.34 31.73 13.62
CA TYR A 63 -5.07 30.73 14.40
C TYR A 63 -5.80 31.34 15.59
N LEU A 64 -5.16 32.27 16.32
CA LEU A 64 -5.81 32.98 17.42
C LEU A 64 -7.03 33.77 16.92
N GLY A 65 -6.91 34.47 15.77
CA GLY A 65 -8.04 35.16 15.15
C GLY A 65 -9.17 34.21 14.74
N ARG A 66 -8.85 33.00 14.26
CA ARG A 66 -9.86 31.99 13.91
C ARG A 66 -10.57 31.43 15.16
N ILE A 67 -9.83 31.21 16.25
CA ILE A 67 -10.40 30.76 17.52
C ILE A 67 -11.39 31.80 18.05
N GLU A 68 -11.01 33.08 18.09
CA GLU A 68 -11.90 34.17 18.55
C GLU A 68 -13.16 34.32 17.68
N LEU A 69 -13.07 34.03 16.37
CA LEU A 69 -14.24 34.01 15.50
C LEU A 69 -15.17 32.84 15.83
N LEU A 70 -14.63 31.64 15.99
CA LEU A 70 -15.40 30.44 16.31
C LEU A 70 -16.04 30.54 17.70
N GLU A 71 -15.35 31.10 18.69
CA GLU A 71 -15.92 31.35 20.01
C GLU A 71 -17.11 32.32 19.96
N ARG A 72 -17.03 33.36 19.12
CA ARG A 72 -18.16 34.27 18.87
C ARG A 72 -19.33 33.58 18.17
N GLU A 73 -19.06 32.78 17.15
CA GLU A 73 -20.10 32.00 16.45
C GLU A 73 -20.80 31.00 17.39
N LEU A 74 -20.02 30.33 18.25
CA LEU A 74 -20.53 29.38 19.23
C LEU A 74 -21.35 30.08 20.32
N GLY A 75 -20.91 31.26 20.77
CA GLY A 75 -21.69 32.11 21.66
C GLY A 75 -23.03 32.54 21.06
N ALA A 76 -23.02 33.04 19.82
CA ALA A 76 -24.25 33.45 19.12
C ALA A 76 -25.22 32.28 18.89
N ALA A 77 -24.70 31.08 18.58
CA ALA A 77 -25.51 29.88 18.46
C ALA A 77 -26.11 29.45 19.81
N GLY A 78 -25.35 29.62 20.91
CA GLY A 78 -25.82 29.41 22.28
C GLY A 78 -26.99 30.33 22.64
N GLU A 79 -26.84 31.64 22.41
CA GLU A 79 -27.89 32.63 22.66
C GLU A 79 -29.17 32.33 21.84
N LEU A 80 -29.02 31.94 20.58
CA LEU A 80 -30.14 31.57 19.72
C LEU A 80 -30.87 30.32 20.26
N ARG A 81 -30.11 29.32 20.74
CA ARG A 81 -30.68 28.13 21.35
C ARG A 81 -31.43 28.47 22.65
N GLU A 82 -30.83 29.25 23.53
CA GLU A 82 -31.48 29.70 24.78
C GLU A 82 -32.73 30.54 24.50
N SER A 83 -32.75 31.35 23.43
CA SER A 83 -33.95 32.08 23.01
C SER A 83 -35.07 31.11 22.60
N ARG A 84 -34.75 30.10 21.78
CA ARG A 84 -35.72 29.08 21.35
C ARG A 84 -36.23 28.22 22.51
N GLU A 85 -35.35 27.85 23.44
CA GLU A 85 -35.75 27.11 24.64
C GLU A 85 -36.69 27.94 25.52
N ARG A 86 -36.43 29.25 25.68
CA ARG A 86 -37.33 30.16 26.40
C ARG A 86 -38.68 30.35 25.70
N GLU A 87 -38.69 30.52 24.38
CA GLU A 87 -39.92 30.58 23.59
C GLU A 87 -40.73 29.29 23.72
N TRP A 88 -40.07 28.13 23.67
CA TRP A 88 -40.69 26.83 23.82
C TRP A 88 -41.30 26.63 25.22
N LEU A 89 -40.57 27.00 26.28
CA LEU A 89 -41.08 26.95 27.64
C LEU A 89 -42.28 27.89 27.81
N GLY A 90 -42.22 29.11 27.28
CA GLY A 90 -43.34 30.05 27.30
C GLY A 90 -44.57 29.53 26.56
N PHE A 91 -44.38 28.90 25.41
CA PHE A 91 -45.47 28.24 24.67
C PHE A 91 -46.07 27.06 25.46
N THR A 92 -45.22 26.24 26.09
CA THR A 92 -45.65 25.08 26.88
C THR A 92 -46.40 25.51 28.16
N GLU A 93 -45.94 26.57 28.82
CA GLU A 93 -46.64 27.18 29.97
C GLU A 93 -47.99 27.77 29.54
N MET A 94 -48.05 28.44 28.39
CA MET A 94 -49.31 28.95 27.84
C MET A 94 -50.29 27.80 27.58
N LEU A 95 -49.84 26.69 26.98
CA LEU A 95 -50.65 25.50 26.77
C LEU A 95 -51.14 24.87 28.09
N ALA A 96 -50.37 24.97 29.17
CA ALA A 96 -50.75 24.45 30.49
C ALA A 96 -51.81 25.31 31.21
N VAL A 97 -51.97 26.59 30.83
CA VAL A 97 -52.96 27.52 31.41
C VAL A 97 -54.32 27.44 30.70
N PHE A 98 -54.36 26.98 29.45
CA PHE A 98 -55.63 26.78 28.74
C PHE A 98 -56.28 25.44 29.14
N GLU A 99 -57.41 25.49 29.85
CA GLU A 99 -58.36 24.36 29.83
C GLU A 99 -58.82 24.17 28.38
N LEU A 100 -58.74 22.93 27.90
CA LEU A 100 -58.72 22.44 26.51
C LEU A 100 -59.88 22.82 25.56
N LYS A 101 -60.65 23.89 25.81
CA LYS A 101 -61.88 24.21 25.08
C LYS A 101 -61.77 25.30 24.02
N ASP A 102 -60.77 26.17 24.05
CA ASP A 102 -60.66 27.31 23.11
C ASP A 102 -59.23 27.51 22.57
N LEU A 103 -58.68 26.50 21.89
CA LEU A 103 -57.45 26.67 21.10
C LEU A 103 -57.79 27.36 19.76
N PRO A 104 -57.10 28.45 19.38
CA PRO A 104 -57.21 29.00 18.04
C PRO A 104 -56.72 27.98 17.00
N ALA A 105 -57.33 27.99 15.81
CA ALA A 105 -56.98 27.07 14.74
C ALA A 105 -55.47 27.11 14.44
N GLN A 106 -54.89 25.92 14.31
CA GLN A 106 -53.46 25.71 14.05
C GLN A 106 -53.01 26.57 12.86
N PRO A 107 -51.90 27.34 12.98
CA PRO A 107 -51.43 28.17 11.88
C PRO A 107 -51.05 27.31 10.68
N GLY A 108 -51.55 27.67 9.49
CA GLY A 108 -51.52 26.84 8.29
C GLY A 108 -50.14 26.47 7.70
N PHE A 109 -49.02 26.85 8.34
CA PHE A 109 -47.70 26.32 8.00
C PHE A 109 -47.38 24.99 8.71
N LEU A 110 -48.18 24.64 9.72
CA LEU A 110 -48.18 23.35 10.43
C LEU A 110 -49.34 22.48 9.94
N THR A 111 -49.66 22.50 8.65
CA THR A 111 -50.50 21.46 8.07
C THR A 111 -49.72 20.15 8.12
N ASP A 112 -50.01 19.33 9.13
CA ASP A 112 -49.62 17.93 9.29
C ASP A 112 -50.24 17.06 8.18
N GLU A 113 -49.95 17.35 6.90
CA GLU A 113 -50.30 16.43 5.80
C GLU A 113 -49.28 15.28 5.67
N ASP A 114 -48.12 15.37 6.33
CA ASP A 114 -47.13 14.28 6.45
C ASP A 114 -47.04 13.77 7.90
N GLY A 115 -48.09 13.08 8.35
CA GLY A 115 -48.32 12.67 9.75
C GLY A 115 -47.32 11.68 10.39
N PRO A 116 -47.59 11.22 11.63
CA PRO A 116 -46.70 10.42 12.51
C PRO A 116 -46.15 9.12 11.91
N ALA A 117 -46.66 8.68 10.76
CA ALA A 117 -46.15 7.53 10.00
C ALA A 117 -44.81 7.83 9.29
N VAL A 118 -44.58 9.06 8.82
CA VAL A 118 -43.31 9.47 8.19
C VAL A 118 -42.20 9.55 9.24
N ASP A 119 -42.54 10.07 10.42
CA ASP A 119 -41.68 10.13 11.61
C ASP A 119 -41.27 8.72 12.11
N GLU A 120 -42.21 7.78 12.12
CA GLU A 120 -41.94 6.40 12.55
C GLU A 120 -41.09 5.63 11.52
N ALA A 121 -41.29 5.89 10.22
CA ALA A 121 -40.45 5.31 9.16
C ALA A 121 -39.01 5.83 9.24
N LEU A 122 -38.82 7.14 9.47
CA LEU A 122 -37.50 7.74 9.66
C LEU A 122 -36.79 7.17 10.90
N ARG A 123 -37.48 7.07 12.04
CA ARG A 123 -36.92 6.45 13.26
C ARG A 123 -36.54 4.98 13.07
N ARG A 124 -37.32 4.21 12.29
CA ARG A 124 -36.97 2.82 11.95
C ARG A 124 -35.73 2.74 11.07
N GLU A 125 -35.63 3.63 10.09
CA GLU A 125 -34.44 3.75 9.24
C GLU A 125 -33.21 4.13 10.06
N GLU A 126 -33.31 5.12 10.95
CA GLU A 126 -32.23 5.53 11.85
C GLU A 126 -31.79 4.40 12.78
N ARG A 127 -32.73 3.68 13.39
CA ARG A 127 -32.42 2.50 14.22
C ARG A 127 -31.76 1.39 13.39
N ARG A 128 -32.20 1.19 12.15
CA ARG A 128 -31.58 0.21 11.24
C ARG A 128 -30.14 0.60 10.94
N ARG A 129 -29.89 1.87 10.59
CA ARG A 129 -28.54 2.40 10.33
C ARG A 129 -27.65 2.33 11.56
N ALA A 130 -28.18 2.66 12.74
CA ALA A 130 -27.45 2.57 14.00
C ALA A 130 -27.06 1.11 14.31
N ALA A 131 -27.99 0.17 14.15
CA ALA A 131 -27.71 -1.26 14.35
C ALA A 131 -26.74 -1.83 13.29
N GLU A 132 -26.81 -1.35 12.04
CA GLU A 132 -25.84 -1.71 11.00
C GLU A 132 -24.44 -1.16 11.32
N ALA A 133 -24.34 0.09 11.78
CA ALA A 133 -23.08 0.69 12.19
C ALA A 133 -22.46 -0.03 13.40
N GLU A 134 -23.25 -0.40 14.39
CA GLU A 134 -22.80 -1.17 15.56
C GLU A 134 -22.23 -2.54 15.14
N ARG A 135 -22.95 -3.28 14.28
CA ARG A 135 -22.46 -4.55 13.74
C ARG A 135 -21.17 -4.40 12.92
N ALA A 136 -21.04 -3.31 12.18
CA ALA A 136 -19.85 -3.06 11.39
C ALA A 136 -18.62 -2.78 12.28
N LEU A 137 -18.82 -2.13 13.43
CA LEU A 137 -17.77 -1.95 14.44
C LEU A 137 -17.40 -3.26 15.13
N ASP A 138 -18.38 -4.08 15.50
CA ASP A 138 -18.13 -5.40 16.08
C ASP A 138 -17.30 -6.27 15.11
N ARG A 139 -17.64 -6.28 13.83
CA ARG A 139 -16.86 -6.99 12.80
C ARG A 139 -15.44 -6.44 12.67
N GLY A 140 -15.25 -5.11 12.74
CA GLY A 140 -13.92 -4.50 12.75
C GLY A 140 -13.05 -5.00 13.91
N GLN A 141 -13.64 -5.18 15.10
CA GLN A 141 -12.94 -5.74 16.25
C GLN A 141 -12.59 -7.22 16.08
N GLU A 142 -13.47 -8.03 15.50
CA GLU A 142 -13.17 -9.43 15.17
C GLU A 142 -11.99 -9.52 14.18
N LEU A 143 -12.03 -8.74 13.10
CA LEU A 143 -10.93 -8.68 12.13
C LEU A 143 -9.61 -8.25 12.78
N LEU A 144 -9.64 -7.35 13.77
CA LEU A 144 -8.45 -6.94 14.51
C LEU A 144 -7.83 -8.11 15.28
N LEU A 145 -8.66 -8.94 15.91
CA LEU A 145 -8.20 -10.13 16.63
C LEU A 145 -7.62 -11.16 15.66
N ASP A 146 -8.30 -11.43 14.55
CA ASP A 146 -7.85 -12.37 13.52
C ASP A 146 -6.54 -11.91 12.88
N LEU A 147 -6.42 -10.63 12.54
CA LEU A 147 -5.20 -10.06 11.98
C LEU A 147 -4.01 -10.14 12.96
N ARG A 148 -4.23 -9.83 14.24
CA ARG A 148 -3.20 -9.99 15.28
C ARG A 148 -2.79 -11.45 15.46
N ALA A 149 -3.76 -12.38 15.42
CA ALA A 149 -3.48 -13.81 15.52
C ALA A 149 -2.63 -14.30 14.34
N LEU A 150 -2.98 -13.93 13.11
CA LEU A 150 -2.20 -14.26 11.91
C LEU A 150 -0.78 -13.69 11.95
N LEU A 151 -0.62 -12.41 12.30
CA LEU A 151 0.71 -11.79 12.45
C LEU A 151 1.56 -12.51 13.50
N THR A 152 0.94 -12.96 14.59
CA THR A 152 1.63 -13.70 15.65
C THR A 152 2.07 -15.08 15.17
N VAL A 153 1.19 -15.83 14.50
CA VAL A 153 1.50 -17.16 13.95
C VAL A 153 2.63 -17.08 12.92
N GLU A 154 2.64 -16.04 12.09
CA GLU A 154 3.67 -15.78 11.08
C GLU A 154 4.91 -15.06 11.63
N GLN A 155 4.98 -14.83 12.95
CA GLN A 155 6.10 -14.16 13.65
C GLN A 155 6.44 -12.76 13.11
N VAL A 156 5.43 -12.01 12.65
CA VAL A 156 5.57 -10.62 12.21
C VAL A 156 5.50 -9.69 13.43
N LEU A 157 6.64 -9.53 14.10
CA LEU A 157 6.72 -8.82 15.39
C LEU A 157 6.85 -7.29 15.29
N GLY A 158 7.06 -6.75 14.08
CA GLY A 158 7.29 -5.31 13.88
C GLY A 158 6.02 -4.44 13.88
N LEU A 159 4.83 -5.06 13.91
CA LEU A 159 3.54 -4.39 13.74
C LEU A 159 2.57 -4.81 14.85
N ASP A 160 2.00 -3.82 15.53
CA ASP A 160 0.96 -3.99 16.55
C ASP A 160 -0.25 -3.13 16.16
N PHE A 161 -1.25 -3.75 15.53
CA PHE A 161 -2.49 -3.07 15.15
C PHE A 161 -3.23 -2.65 16.41
N LEU A 162 -3.50 -1.36 16.59
CA LEU A 162 -4.20 -0.82 17.75
C LEU A 162 -5.69 -0.63 17.50
N GLU A 163 -6.04 -0.24 16.27
CA GLU A 163 -7.40 0.09 15.86
C GLU A 163 -7.63 -0.33 14.41
N LEU A 164 -8.78 -0.95 14.14
CA LEU A 164 -9.37 -1.16 12.82
C LEU A 164 -10.80 -0.64 12.89
N GLY A 165 -11.14 0.27 11.98
CA GLY A 165 -12.46 0.87 11.92
C GLY A 165 -13.47 0.00 11.17
N VAL A 166 -14.35 0.68 10.45
CA VAL A 166 -15.47 0.04 9.73
C VAL A 166 -14.93 -0.75 8.55
N VAL A 167 -15.54 -1.91 8.31
CA VAL A 167 -15.27 -2.75 7.14
C VAL A 167 -16.06 -2.23 5.95
N GLU A 168 -15.35 -1.99 4.85
CA GLU A 168 -15.90 -1.62 3.56
C GLU A 168 -15.51 -2.70 2.52
N GLU A 169 -16.04 -2.60 1.30
CA GLU A 169 -15.74 -3.56 0.25
C GLU A 169 -14.23 -3.58 -0.09
N GLY A 170 -13.54 -4.65 0.30
CA GLY A 170 -12.11 -4.86 0.03
C GLY A 170 -11.18 -4.04 0.92
N ALA A 171 -11.66 -3.39 1.99
CA ALA A 171 -10.82 -2.56 2.88
C ALA A 171 -11.44 -2.36 4.27
N THR A 172 -10.67 -1.84 5.22
CA THR A 172 -11.15 -1.39 6.53
C THR A 172 -10.50 -0.07 6.94
N GLY A 173 -11.19 0.77 7.70
CA GLY A 173 -10.73 2.12 7.99
C GLY A 173 -11.56 2.87 9.02
N PRO A 174 -10.97 3.80 9.81
CA PRO A 174 -9.55 4.15 9.86
C PRO A 174 -8.70 3.06 10.53
N VAL A 175 -7.37 3.12 10.37
CA VAL A 175 -6.43 2.15 10.94
C VAL A 175 -5.27 2.83 11.65
N VAL A 176 -4.93 2.30 12.83
CA VAL A 176 -3.77 2.74 13.62
C VAL A 176 -2.89 1.53 13.94
N VAL A 177 -1.62 1.60 13.57
CA VAL A 177 -0.63 0.55 13.81
C VAL A 177 0.55 1.14 14.57
N ARG A 178 0.93 0.51 15.67
CA ARG A 178 2.19 0.80 16.35
C ARG A 178 3.31 0.02 15.68
N LEU A 179 4.41 0.72 15.38
CA LEU A 179 5.61 0.12 14.82
C LEU A 179 6.54 -0.24 15.97
N LEU A 180 7.06 -1.46 15.95
CA LEU A 180 7.97 -1.99 16.95
C LEU A 180 9.36 -2.20 16.37
N ASP A 181 10.39 -1.91 17.16
CA ASP A 181 11.77 -2.27 16.81
C ASP A 181 12.06 -3.76 17.06
N ASN A 182 13.28 -4.20 16.76
CA ASN A 182 13.70 -5.59 16.96
C ASN A 182 13.70 -6.05 18.43
N PHE A 183 13.53 -5.14 19.39
CA PHE A 183 13.41 -5.41 20.82
C PHE A 183 11.95 -5.34 21.31
N GLY A 184 10.99 -5.19 20.40
CA GLY A 184 9.57 -5.03 20.72
C GLY A 184 9.25 -3.67 21.34
N ARG A 185 10.14 -2.68 21.24
CA ARG A 185 9.89 -1.34 21.78
C ARG A 185 9.16 -0.49 20.74
N PRO A 186 8.24 0.39 21.15
CA PRO A 186 7.60 1.32 20.22
C PRO A 186 8.63 2.22 19.56
N SER A 187 8.72 2.16 18.23
CA SER A 187 9.60 2.99 17.40
C SER A 187 8.83 4.08 16.67
N GLY A 188 7.55 3.84 16.36
CA GLY A 188 6.71 4.78 15.63
C GLY A 188 5.24 4.38 15.60
N THR A 189 4.46 5.10 14.79
CA THR A 189 3.04 4.82 14.56
C THR A 189 2.69 5.08 13.10
N LEU A 190 1.92 4.19 12.51
CA LEU A 190 1.35 4.32 11.18
C LEU A 190 -0.15 4.59 11.34
N VAL A 191 -0.65 5.63 10.69
CA VAL A 191 -2.08 5.98 10.66
C VAL A 191 -2.52 6.08 9.22
N SER A 192 -3.66 5.48 8.88
CA SER A 192 -4.21 5.50 7.51
C SER A 192 -5.74 5.54 7.53
N GLU A 193 -6.33 6.10 6.48
CA GLU A 193 -7.79 6.03 6.30
C GLU A 193 -8.25 4.63 5.90
N ARG A 194 -7.46 3.91 5.10
CA ARG A 194 -7.83 2.58 4.61
C ARG A 194 -6.68 1.61 4.72
N LEU A 195 -7.00 0.38 5.09
CA LEU A 195 -6.16 -0.81 4.99
C LEU A 195 -6.85 -1.82 4.09
N ARG A 196 -6.10 -2.37 3.15
CA ARG A 196 -6.49 -3.58 2.43
C ARG A 196 -5.32 -4.55 2.33
N LEU A 197 -5.63 -5.79 1.98
CA LEU A 197 -4.68 -6.87 1.83
C LEU A 197 -4.57 -7.26 0.36
N GLU A 198 -3.34 -7.53 -0.06
CA GLU A 198 -3.04 -8.18 -1.31
C GLU A 198 -2.23 -9.44 -1.01
N CYS A 199 -2.41 -10.49 -1.82
CA CYS A 199 -1.62 -11.71 -1.70
C CYS A 199 -1.03 -12.11 -3.04
N SER A 200 0.04 -12.90 -2.97
CA SER A 200 0.49 -13.72 -4.08
C SER A 200 0.59 -15.16 -3.63
N HIS A 201 -0.25 -16.02 -4.20
CA HIS A 201 -0.20 -17.48 -3.98
C HIS A 201 1.09 -18.06 -4.55
N ALA A 202 1.48 -17.63 -5.75
CA ALA A 202 2.70 -18.09 -6.40
C ALA A 202 3.95 -17.67 -5.62
N GLY A 203 3.95 -16.42 -5.13
CA GLY A 203 5.04 -15.80 -4.39
C GLY A 203 5.09 -16.17 -2.91
N ARG A 204 4.04 -16.83 -2.38
CA ARG A 204 3.82 -17.07 -0.95
C ARG A 204 4.08 -15.81 -0.15
N SER A 205 3.24 -14.80 -0.37
CA SER A 205 3.38 -13.52 0.32
C SER A 205 2.06 -12.83 0.52
N VAL A 206 2.00 -12.00 1.56
CA VAL A 206 0.90 -11.07 1.83
C VAL A 206 1.49 -9.66 1.87
N THR A 207 0.76 -8.69 1.35
CA THR A 207 1.14 -7.27 1.39
C THR A 207 0.04 -6.49 2.07
N LEU A 208 0.40 -5.80 3.16
CA LEU A 208 -0.46 -4.83 3.83
C LEU A 208 -0.40 -3.52 3.05
N VAL A 209 -1.52 -3.02 2.57
CA VAL A 209 -1.62 -1.78 1.79
C VAL A 209 -2.38 -0.74 2.58
N PHE A 210 -1.67 0.29 3.03
CA PHE A 210 -2.21 1.42 3.77
C PHE A 210 -2.35 2.61 2.84
N GLU A 211 -3.52 3.22 2.79
CA GLU A 211 -3.86 4.30 1.87
C GLU A 211 -4.26 5.57 2.63
N GLU A 212 -3.89 6.73 2.09
CA GLU A 212 -4.19 8.05 2.63
C GLU A 212 -3.79 8.19 4.10
N GLY A 213 -2.48 8.09 4.35
CA GLY A 213 -1.97 8.06 5.71
C GLY A 213 -0.60 8.72 5.89
N TYR A 214 -0.03 8.52 7.08
CA TYR A 214 1.31 8.95 7.43
C TYR A 214 1.96 7.99 8.41
N GLU A 215 3.29 8.06 8.47
CA GLU A 215 4.14 7.36 9.40
C GLU A 215 4.79 8.37 10.35
N SER A 216 4.71 8.14 11.65
CA SER A 216 5.26 9.01 12.69
C SER A 216 6.44 8.34 13.38
N TYR A 217 7.60 8.99 13.33
CA TYR A 217 8.82 8.58 14.03
C TYR A 217 9.37 9.75 14.84
N GLY A 218 9.65 9.53 16.13
CA GLY A 218 10.20 10.58 17.00
C GLY A 218 9.33 11.84 17.08
N GLY A 219 8.00 11.70 16.93
CA GLY A 219 7.06 12.83 16.90
C GLY A 219 6.93 13.55 15.56
N VAL A 220 7.70 13.14 14.54
CA VAL A 220 7.61 13.70 13.18
C VAL A 220 6.75 12.82 12.30
N ALA A 221 5.61 13.36 11.85
CA ALA A 221 4.72 12.71 10.91
C ALA A 221 5.14 12.96 9.45
N THR A 222 5.34 11.88 8.70
CA THR A 222 5.70 11.88 7.28
C THR A 222 4.59 11.20 6.48
N PRO A 223 3.90 11.89 5.55
CA PRO A 223 2.86 11.26 4.73
C PRO A 223 3.45 10.16 3.84
N PHE A 224 2.64 9.16 3.46
CA PHE A 224 3.14 8.07 2.60
C PHE A 224 3.49 8.53 1.19
N GLY A 225 2.90 9.63 0.73
CA GLY A 225 3.16 10.26 -0.54
C GLY A 225 2.66 11.71 -0.57
N PRO A 226 2.54 12.32 -1.75
CA PRO A 226 1.99 13.65 -1.86
C PRO A 226 0.55 13.67 -1.29
N PRO A 227 0.18 14.69 -0.50
CA PRO A 227 -1.16 14.82 0.06
C PRO A 227 -2.18 15.00 -1.07
N THR A 228 -3.29 14.28 -0.96
CA THR A 228 -4.46 14.34 -1.87
C THR A 228 -5.16 15.69 -1.77
N GLU A 229 -5.17 16.30 -0.58
CA GLU A 229 -5.78 17.61 -0.32
C GLU A 229 -4.76 18.62 0.19
N ALA A 230 -4.86 19.86 -0.29
CA ALA A 230 -3.98 20.95 0.12
C ALA A 230 -4.13 21.24 1.62
N GLY A 231 -3.05 21.01 2.39
CA GLY A 231 -3.05 21.17 3.85
C GLY A 231 -3.30 19.88 4.63
N SER A 232 -3.62 18.77 3.96
CA SER A 232 -3.69 17.47 4.61
C SER A 232 -2.30 16.97 5.02
N LYS A 233 -2.23 16.35 6.21
CA LYS A 233 -1.04 15.60 6.67
C LYS A 233 -1.05 14.14 6.19
N ARG A 234 -2.13 13.71 5.54
CA ARG A 234 -2.35 12.35 5.02
C ARG A 234 -2.21 12.37 3.50
N GLY A 235 -1.62 11.32 2.95
CA GLY A 235 -1.52 11.20 1.50
C GLY A 235 -0.76 9.97 1.06
N GLY A 236 -1.10 9.46 -0.11
CA GLY A 236 -0.36 8.41 -0.81
C GLY A 236 -0.57 7.01 -0.23
N VAL A 237 0.31 6.08 -0.62
CA VAL A 237 0.16 4.65 -0.34
C VAL A 237 1.44 4.09 0.27
N ARG A 238 1.31 3.39 1.40
CA ARG A 238 2.38 2.64 2.05
C ARG A 238 2.09 1.15 1.94
N ARG A 239 3.06 0.41 1.40
CA ARG A 239 2.97 -1.05 1.23
C ARG A 239 3.99 -1.72 2.13
N ILE A 240 3.54 -2.65 2.98
CA ILE A 240 4.41 -3.49 3.80
C ILE A 240 4.30 -4.92 3.28
N HIS A 241 5.38 -5.38 2.66
CA HIS A 241 5.46 -6.73 2.09
C HIS A 241 5.90 -7.74 3.15
N LEU A 242 5.12 -8.79 3.30
CA LEU A 242 5.39 -9.92 4.19
C LEU A 242 5.74 -11.15 3.34
N PRO A 243 7.03 -11.40 3.08
CA PRO A 243 7.46 -12.53 2.27
C PRO A 243 7.35 -13.84 3.05
N TRP A 244 7.26 -14.96 2.33
CA TRP A 244 7.26 -16.32 2.87
C TRP A 244 6.03 -16.72 3.70
N ILE A 245 4.96 -15.92 3.62
CA ILE A 245 3.68 -16.19 4.27
C ILE A 245 2.79 -17.02 3.34
N ASP A 246 2.14 -18.05 3.87
CA ASP A 246 1.07 -18.73 3.13
C ASP A 246 -0.17 -17.83 3.11
N PRO A 247 -0.66 -17.38 1.94
CA PRO A 247 -1.83 -16.52 1.89
C PRO A 247 -3.14 -17.25 2.18
N ALA A 248 -3.19 -18.59 2.09
CA ALA A 248 -4.45 -19.33 2.24
C ALA A 248 -5.14 -19.13 3.61
N PRO A 249 -4.43 -19.20 4.76
CA PRO A 249 -5.03 -18.88 6.07
C PRO A 249 -5.50 -17.43 6.18
N TRP A 250 -4.80 -16.49 5.53
CA TRP A 250 -5.15 -15.07 5.55
C TRP A 250 -6.42 -14.80 4.77
N VAL A 251 -6.52 -15.32 3.55
CA VAL A 251 -7.73 -15.19 2.70
C VAL A 251 -8.94 -15.84 3.36
N ALA A 252 -8.74 -16.98 4.04
CA ALA A 252 -9.82 -17.67 4.74
C ALA A 252 -10.34 -16.91 5.97
N ALA A 253 -9.45 -16.26 6.74
CA ALA A 253 -9.82 -15.55 7.96
C ALA A 253 -10.31 -14.11 7.72
N LEU A 254 -9.73 -13.43 6.72
CA LEU A 254 -9.96 -11.99 6.45
C LEU A 254 -10.44 -11.73 5.01
N PRO A 255 -11.43 -12.47 4.46
CA PRO A 255 -11.82 -12.36 3.06
C PRO A 255 -12.26 -10.95 2.66
N GLU A 256 -12.82 -10.17 3.59
CA GLU A 256 -13.32 -8.81 3.35
C GLU A 256 -12.22 -7.79 3.09
N LEU A 257 -10.99 -8.07 3.53
CA LEU A 257 -9.84 -7.18 3.31
C LEU A 257 -9.12 -7.45 2.00
N PHE A 258 -9.45 -8.55 1.31
CA PHE A 258 -8.90 -8.85 0.00
C PHE A 258 -9.86 -8.40 -1.11
N GLY A 259 -9.30 -8.10 -2.29
CA GLY A 259 -10.11 -7.89 -3.48
C GLY A 259 -10.81 -9.17 -3.93
N ALA A 260 -11.91 -9.05 -4.69
CA ALA A 260 -12.70 -10.18 -5.18
C ALA A 260 -11.85 -11.26 -5.89
N ASP A 261 -10.79 -10.84 -6.59
CA ASP A 261 -9.91 -11.72 -7.35
C ASP A 261 -9.06 -12.66 -6.46
N ALA A 262 -8.77 -12.28 -5.21
CA ALA A 262 -7.97 -13.09 -4.30
C ALA A 262 -8.74 -14.32 -3.76
N SER A 263 -10.07 -14.28 -3.79
CA SER A 263 -10.92 -15.38 -3.35
C SER A 263 -11.18 -16.41 -4.47
N ASP A 264 -10.81 -16.13 -5.71
CA ASP A 264 -11.01 -17.06 -6.83
C ASP A 264 -9.88 -18.11 -6.87
N VAL A 265 -10.03 -19.10 -6.00
CA VAL A 265 -9.02 -20.14 -5.71
C VAL A 265 -8.94 -21.22 -6.79
N THR A 266 -9.74 -21.19 -7.87
CA THR A 266 -9.65 -22.25 -8.88
C THR A 266 -8.37 -22.09 -9.70
N PRO A 267 -7.33 -22.92 -9.47
CA PRO A 267 -6.03 -22.68 -10.10
C PRO A 267 -6.04 -23.18 -11.55
N ASP A 268 -6.92 -24.12 -11.89
CA ASP A 268 -6.97 -24.80 -13.19
C ASP A 268 -8.40 -25.12 -13.64
N ASP A 269 -8.73 -24.85 -14.91
CA ASP A 269 -10.00 -25.22 -15.52
C ASP A 269 -10.00 -26.64 -16.13
N GLY A 270 -8.85 -27.34 -16.05
CA GLY A 270 -8.67 -28.72 -16.50
C GLY A 270 -8.70 -28.90 -18.02
N ARG A 271 -8.72 -27.81 -18.81
CA ARG A 271 -8.78 -27.88 -20.27
C ARG A 271 -7.41 -28.03 -20.93
N TRP A 272 -6.34 -27.91 -20.16
CA TRP A 272 -4.97 -27.90 -20.66
C TRP A 272 -4.11 -28.94 -19.93
N GLY A 273 -3.34 -29.72 -20.68
CA GLY A 273 -2.26 -30.53 -20.10
C GLY A 273 -1.14 -29.61 -19.61
N LEU A 274 -1.02 -29.39 -18.30
CA LEU A 274 -0.05 -28.45 -17.72
C LEU A 274 1.41 -28.77 -18.08
N THR A 275 1.76 -30.06 -18.12
CA THR A 275 3.09 -30.51 -18.56
C THR A 275 3.35 -30.11 -20.02
N ASP A 276 2.38 -30.34 -20.92
CA ASP A 276 2.52 -29.98 -22.34
C ASP A 276 2.64 -28.47 -22.54
N VAL A 277 1.83 -27.68 -21.83
CA VAL A 277 1.91 -26.21 -21.86
C VAL A 277 3.29 -25.75 -21.40
N ARG A 278 3.79 -26.32 -20.29
CA ARG A 278 5.11 -25.98 -19.75
C ARG A 278 6.24 -26.33 -20.72
N ASP A 279 6.20 -27.51 -21.33
CA ASP A 279 7.26 -27.99 -22.20
C ASP A 279 7.31 -27.19 -23.50
N ARG A 280 6.15 -26.91 -24.11
CA ARG A 280 6.02 -26.05 -25.30
C ARG A 280 6.44 -24.61 -25.03
N LEU A 281 6.02 -24.03 -23.90
CA LEU A 281 6.42 -22.67 -23.55
C LEU A 281 7.94 -22.61 -23.32
N ASN A 282 8.52 -23.60 -22.65
CA ASN A 282 9.97 -23.67 -22.45
C ASN A 282 10.76 -23.83 -23.75
N GLU A 283 10.23 -24.55 -24.74
CA GLU A 283 10.84 -24.64 -26.07
C GLU A 283 10.90 -23.26 -26.75
N LEU A 284 9.78 -22.52 -26.72
CA LEU A 284 9.72 -21.17 -27.28
C LEU A 284 10.61 -20.17 -26.54
N LEU A 285 10.67 -20.25 -25.21
CA LEU A 285 11.50 -19.35 -24.40
C LEU A 285 13.01 -19.60 -24.55
N ARG A 286 13.44 -20.83 -24.88
CA ARG A 286 14.85 -21.16 -25.15
C ARG A 286 15.34 -20.61 -26.50
N GLY A 287 14.46 -20.47 -27.49
CA GLY A 287 14.82 -19.95 -28.81
C GLY A 287 15.31 -18.49 -28.81
N GLU A 288 15.11 -17.78 -27.69
CA GLU A 288 15.44 -16.38 -27.49
C GLU A 288 16.67 -16.25 -26.57
N SER A 289 17.86 -15.99 -27.12
CA SER A 289 19.03 -15.70 -26.26
C SER A 289 20.05 -14.76 -26.90
N ARG A 290 20.00 -13.49 -26.46
CA ARG A 290 21.19 -12.64 -26.35
C ARG A 290 21.32 -12.26 -24.88
N GLY A 291 22.17 -12.99 -24.13
CA GLY A 291 22.44 -12.75 -22.71
C GLY A 291 21.51 -13.50 -21.75
N GLY A 292 21.33 -14.80 -21.98
CA GLY A 292 20.44 -15.66 -21.19
C GLY A 292 19.08 -15.92 -21.80
N HIS A 293 18.31 -16.82 -21.17
CA HIS A 293 16.95 -17.19 -21.59
C HIS A 293 16.03 -17.38 -20.37
N TRP A 294 14.71 -17.31 -20.62
CA TRP A 294 13.70 -17.57 -19.60
C TRP A 294 13.28 -19.04 -19.60
N ARG A 295 12.88 -19.54 -18.44
CA ARG A 295 12.31 -20.89 -18.29
C ARG A 295 11.14 -20.86 -17.32
N LEU A 296 10.02 -21.44 -17.72
CA LEU A 296 8.90 -21.80 -16.86
C LEU A 296 9.26 -23.01 -16.01
N ARG A 297 9.44 -22.78 -14.71
CA ARG A 297 9.80 -23.80 -13.73
C ARG A 297 8.57 -24.52 -13.18
N SER A 298 7.54 -23.79 -12.80
CA SER A 298 6.25 -24.34 -12.35
C SER A 298 5.08 -23.50 -12.85
N LEU A 299 3.93 -24.15 -12.95
CA LEU A 299 2.64 -23.61 -13.39
C LEU A 299 1.58 -24.30 -12.52
N GLY A 300 0.76 -23.54 -11.79
CA GLY A 300 -0.31 -24.10 -10.96
C GLY A 300 -1.52 -24.53 -11.77
N GLY A 301 -1.85 -23.78 -12.83
CA GLY A 301 -2.92 -24.18 -13.74
C GLY A 301 -3.22 -23.15 -14.84
N VAL A 302 -4.32 -23.38 -15.57
CA VAL A 302 -4.77 -22.47 -16.64
C VAL A 302 -6.26 -22.24 -16.50
N VAL A 303 -6.69 -20.97 -16.52
CA VAL A 303 -8.11 -20.59 -16.49
C VAL A 303 -8.40 -19.62 -17.62
N ARG A 304 -9.30 -20.00 -18.54
CA ARG A 304 -9.76 -19.14 -19.66
C ARG A 304 -8.59 -18.53 -20.48
N GLY A 305 -7.50 -19.27 -20.64
CA GLY A 305 -6.32 -18.81 -21.39
C GLY A 305 -5.32 -17.98 -20.58
N VAL A 306 -5.56 -17.76 -19.29
CA VAL A 306 -4.61 -17.12 -18.35
C VAL A 306 -3.87 -18.20 -17.59
N LEU A 307 -2.54 -18.12 -17.54
CA LEU A 307 -1.69 -19.03 -16.78
C LEU A 307 -1.70 -18.58 -15.32
N ARG A 308 -1.91 -19.52 -14.38
CA ARG A 308 -2.04 -19.26 -12.94
C ARG A 308 -0.85 -19.82 -12.16
N GLU A 309 -0.47 -19.12 -11.09
CA GLU A 309 0.64 -19.49 -10.19
C GLU A 309 1.95 -19.81 -10.93
N VAL A 310 2.41 -18.83 -11.70
CA VAL A 310 3.52 -18.96 -12.63
C VAL A 310 4.85 -18.69 -11.93
N HIS A 311 5.82 -19.58 -12.13
CA HIS A 311 7.21 -19.39 -11.68
C HIS A 311 8.16 -19.41 -12.88
N LEU A 312 8.67 -18.25 -13.25
CA LEU A 312 9.70 -18.07 -14.27
C LEU A 312 11.08 -17.90 -13.63
N VAL A 313 12.10 -18.48 -14.26
CA VAL A 313 13.50 -18.25 -13.91
C VAL A 313 14.24 -17.70 -15.13
N GLN A 314 15.03 -16.66 -14.92
CA GLN A 314 15.97 -16.15 -15.90
C GLN A 314 17.31 -16.85 -15.69
N LEU A 315 17.79 -17.53 -16.73
CA LEU A 315 19.08 -18.22 -16.74
C LEU A 315 20.09 -17.40 -17.54
N ASP A 316 21.32 -17.32 -17.07
CA ASP A 316 22.45 -16.81 -17.88
C ASP A 316 22.91 -17.85 -18.92
N ASP A 317 23.90 -17.49 -19.74
CA ASP A 317 24.45 -18.37 -20.78
C ASP A 317 25.16 -19.62 -20.21
N ALA A 318 25.56 -19.59 -18.94
CA ALA A 318 26.13 -20.73 -18.21
C ALA A 318 25.06 -21.60 -17.53
N GLY A 319 23.78 -21.22 -17.61
CA GLY A 319 22.66 -21.88 -16.94
C GLY A 319 22.49 -21.50 -15.46
N GLY A 320 23.22 -20.50 -14.98
CA GLY A 320 23.07 -19.94 -13.65
C GLY A 320 21.78 -19.14 -13.51
N VAL A 321 21.11 -19.22 -12.35
CA VAL A 321 19.87 -18.48 -12.10
C VAL A 321 20.20 -17.03 -11.72
N VAL A 322 19.79 -16.09 -12.58
CA VAL A 322 19.99 -14.64 -12.39
C VAL A 322 18.81 -14.01 -11.64
N ARG A 323 17.59 -14.47 -11.93
CA ARG A 323 16.34 -13.91 -11.40
C ARG A 323 15.28 -14.98 -11.31
N ARG A 324 14.42 -14.90 -10.29
CA ARG A 324 13.16 -15.65 -10.22
C ARG A 324 11.99 -14.67 -10.22
N VAL A 325 10.91 -15.04 -10.87
CA VAL A 325 9.69 -14.26 -10.97
C VAL A 325 8.53 -15.19 -10.68
N PHE A 326 7.73 -14.83 -9.69
CA PHE A 326 6.53 -15.54 -9.27
C PHE A 326 5.35 -14.62 -9.52
N ALA A 327 4.29 -15.11 -10.16
CA ALA A 327 3.11 -14.30 -10.45
C ALA A 327 1.85 -15.14 -10.36
N ASP A 328 0.77 -14.56 -9.85
CA ASP A 328 -0.50 -15.25 -9.75
C ASP A 328 -1.18 -15.36 -11.11
N HIS A 329 -0.92 -14.40 -11.99
CA HIS A 329 -1.44 -14.38 -13.36
C HIS A 329 -0.34 -14.12 -14.38
N MET A 330 -0.38 -14.84 -15.50
CA MET A 330 0.38 -14.49 -16.69
C MET A 330 -0.48 -14.58 -17.95
N ARG A 331 -0.43 -13.51 -18.77
CA ARG A 331 -1.00 -13.46 -20.11
C ARG A 331 0.09 -13.36 -21.17
N ILE A 332 -0.10 -14.06 -22.28
CA ILE A 332 0.82 -14.05 -23.42
C ILE A 332 0.18 -13.19 -24.51
N ARG A 333 0.86 -12.12 -24.95
CA ARG A 333 0.42 -11.25 -26.04
C ARG A 333 1.46 -11.20 -27.15
N THR A 334 1.02 -11.32 -28.39
CA THR A 334 1.87 -11.04 -29.56
C THR A 334 1.85 -9.54 -29.83
N VAL A 335 3.02 -8.92 -29.99
CA VAL A 335 3.18 -7.50 -30.33
C VAL A 335 3.92 -7.37 -31.67
N GLU A 336 3.92 -6.18 -32.26
CA GLU A 336 4.73 -5.93 -33.44
C GLU A 336 6.21 -6.14 -33.09
N GLY A 337 6.88 -7.07 -33.80
CA GLY A 337 8.28 -7.39 -33.56
C GLY A 337 8.58 -8.35 -32.40
N GLY A 338 7.59 -8.98 -31.77
CA GLY A 338 7.89 -10.00 -30.74
C GLY A 338 6.71 -10.47 -29.90
N VAL A 339 7.03 -10.96 -28.70
CA VAL A 339 6.06 -11.46 -27.73
C VAL A 339 6.26 -10.77 -26.39
N ARG A 340 5.16 -10.46 -25.72
CA ARG A 340 5.10 -9.86 -24.40
C ARG A 340 4.42 -10.83 -23.45
N LEU A 341 5.07 -11.11 -22.33
CA LEU A 341 4.48 -11.80 -21.19
C LEU A 341 4.10 -10.74 -20.16
N GLU A 342 2.81 -10.70 -19.82
CA GLU A 342 2.24 -9.80 -18.83
C GLU A 342 2.01 -10.59 -17.55
N LEU A 343 2.73 -10.25 -16.49
CA LEU A 343 2.62 -10.89 -15.19
C LEU A 343 1.98 -9.92 -14.21
N GLU A 344 1.02 -10.41 -13.43
CA GLU A 344 0.26 -9.61 -12.45
C GLU A 344 0.31 -10.29 -11.08
N ASP A 345 0.27 -9.46 -10.03
CA ASP A 345 0.15 -9.86 -8.62
C ASP A 345 1.19 -10.88 -8.20
N GLY A 346 2.45 -10.42 -8.18
CA GLY A 346 3.59 -11.30 -7.97
C GLY A 346 4.80 -10.62 -7.36
N VAL A 347 5.86 -11.40 -7.24
CA VAL A 347 7.14 -10.99 -6.66
C VAL A 347 8.29 -11.39 -7.58
N GLN A 348 9.35 -10.59 -7.56
CA GLN A 348 10.62 -10.92 -8.18
C GLN A 348 11.69 -11.14 -7.11
N GLU A 349 12.49 -12.18 -7.28
CA GLU A 349 13.68 -12.44 -6.49
C GLU A 349 14.93 -12.15 -7.34
N ARG A 350 15.77 -11.24 -6.86
CA ARG A 350 17.06 -10.92 -7.48
C ARG A 350 18.13 -10.82 -6.40
N ASN A 351 19.22 -11.56 -6.56
CA ASN A 351 20.34 -11.58 -5.62
C ASN A 351 19.89 -11.88 -4.17
N GLY A 352 18.96 -12.84 -4.00
CA GLY A 352 18.41 -13.23 -2.70
C GLY A 352 17.48 -12.20 -2.05
N ARG A 353 17.12 -11.12 -2.75
CA ARG A 353 16.12 -10.14 -2.29
C ARG A 353 14.82 -10.33 -3.04
N THR A 354 13.73 -10.47 -2.29
CA THR A 354 12.37 -10.54 -2.80
C THR A 354 11.73 -9.15 -2.77
N ALA A 355 11.10 -8.75 -3.86
CA ALA A 355 10.32 -7.52 -3.94
C ALA A 355 9.03 -7.76 -4.73
N PRO A 356 7.90 -7.16 -4.31
CA PRO A 356 6.67 -7.20 -5.10
C PRO A 356 6.85 -6.49 -6.45
N PHE A 357 5.99 -6.81 -7.41
CA PHE A 357 5.92 -6.08 -8.66
C PHE A 357 5.54 -4.62 -8.43
N LEU A 358 6.17 -3.72 -9.19
CA LEU A 358 5.80 -2.31 -9.17
C LEU A 358 4.39 -2.17 -9.74
N GLU A 359 3.50 -1.50 -9.01
CA GLU A 359 2.07 -1.37 -9.40
C GLU A 359 1.38 -2.74 -9.63
N GLY A 360 1.87 -3.80 -8.99
CA GLY A 360 1.33 -5.15 -9.17
C GLY A 360 1.60 -5.78 -10.54
N ARG A 361 2.43 -5.16 -11.39
CA ARG A 361 2.67 -5.64 -12.77
C ARG A 361 4.15 -5.81 -13.09
N TYR A 362 4.44 -6.85 -13.88
CA TYR A 362 5.76 -7.11 -14.39
C TYR A 362 5.70 -7.56 -15.86
N LEU A 363 6.57 -6.99 -16.69
CA LEU A 363 6.57 -7.22 -18.14
C LEU A 363 7.87 -7.87 -18.57
N ILE A 364 7.74 -8.98 -19.31
CA ILE A 364 8.86 -9.60 -20.02
C ILE A 364 8.62 -9.41 -21.52
N ILE A 365 9.54 -8.69 -22.17
CA ILE A 365 9.50 -8.46 -23.62
C ILE A 365 10.53 -9.37 -24.27
N LEU A 366 10.11 -10.09 -25.30
CA LEU A 366 10.93 -11.00 -26.10
C LEU A 366 11.03 -10.41 -27.54
N PRO A 367 11.99 -9.49 -27.79
CA PRO A 367 12.05 -8.72 -29.03
C PRO A 367 12.58 -9.49 -30.26
N GLY A 368 12.99 -10.76 -30.10
CA GLY A 368 13.35 -11.65 -31.21
C GLY A 368 12.32 -12.75 -31.50
N ALA A 369 11.28 -12.85 -30.65
CA ALA A 369 10.33 -13.95 -30.68
C ALA A 369 9.58 -14.01 -32.00
N SER A 370 9.73 -15.13 -32.70
CA SER A 370 8.98 -15.43 -33.93
C SER A 370 7.49 -15.50 -33.62
N VAL A 371 6.76 -14.41 -33.86
CA VAL A 371 5.31 -14.33 -33.66
C VAL A 371 4.57 -15.47 -34.37
N ARG A 372 5.06 -15.88 -35.55
CA ARG A 372 4.50 -17.02 -36.30
C ARG A 372 4.65 -18.34 -35.54
N ALA A 373 5.82 -18.60 -34.96
CA ALA A 373 6.06 -19.83 -34.19
C ALA A 373 5.19 -19.87 -32.92
N TRP A 374 5.08 -18.74 -32.22
CA TRP A 374 4.24 -18.62 -31.02
C TRP A 374 2.75 -18.82 -31.33
N ARG A 375 2.24 -18.26 -32.44
CA ARG A 375 0.84 -18.47 -32.88
C ARG A 375 0.56 -19.88 -33.38
N ALA A 376 1.55 -20.55 -33.95
CA ALA A 376 1.40 -21.94 -34.43
C ALA A 376 1.40 -22.96 -33.28
N THR A 377 1.94 -22.58 -32.11
CA THR A 377 2.01 -23.45 -30.94
C THR A 377 0.69 -23.39 -30.17
N PRO A 378 0.06 -24.52 -29.80
CA PRO A 378 -1.17 -24.50 -29.01
C PRO A 378 -0.82 -24.13 -27.57
N LEU A 379 -0.92 -22.83 -27.26
CA LEU A 379 -0.71 -22.24 -25.94
C LEU A 379 -1.97 -21.51 -25.44
N PRO A 380 -2.20 -21.50 -24.12
CA PRO A 380 -3.28 -20.71 -23.52
C PRO A 380 -3.22 -19.23 -23.92
N GLY A 381 -4.37 -18.65 -24.26
CA GLY A 381 -4.49 -17.25 -24.67
C GLY A 381 -4.12 -16.97 -26.13
N LEU A 382 -3.46 -17.91 -26.82
CA LEU A 382 -3.13 -17.81 -28.25
C LEU A 382 -3.92 -18.81 -29.12
N ALA A 383 -4.31 -19.94 -28.54
CA ALA A 383 -5.09 -20.99 -29.19
C ALA A 383 -6.23 -21.48 -28.29
N SER A 384 -7.24 -22.11 -28.90
CA SER A 384 -8.25 -22.85 -28.16
C SER A 384 -7.66 -24.13 -27.55
N PRO A 385 -8.13 -24.57 -26.37
CA PRO A 385 -7.67 -25.81 -25.77
C PRO A 385 -7.92 -26.97 -26.74
N LEU A 386 -6.93 -27.84 -26.87
CA LEU A 386 -7.13 -29.15 -27.47
C LEU A 386 -7.95 -29.95 -26.46
N LEU A 387 -9.28 -29.94 -26.62
CA LEU A 387 -10.15 -30.78 -25.81
C LEU A 387 -9.56 -32.21 -25.80
N PRO A 388 -9.36 -32.84 -24.64
CA PRO A 388 -8.89 -34.22 -24.62
C PRO A 388 -9.87 -35.05 -25.44
N ALA A 389 -9.35 -35.73 -26.46
CA ALA A 389 -10.14 -36.63 -27.28
C ALA A 389 -10.61 -37.79 -26.40
N GLY A 390 -11.83 -37.68 -25.87
CA GLY A 390 -12.57 -38.79 -25.26
C GLY A 390 -12.11 -39.23 -23.86
N THR A 391 -12.68 -38.60 -22.83
CA THR A 391 -12.90 -39.25 -21.52
C THR A 391 -14.30 -38.90 -20.98
N PHE A 392 -15.31 -38.93 -21.86
CA PHE A 392 -16.70 -39.13 -21.44
C PHE A 392 -17.03 -40.61 -21.70
N GLY A 393 -16.61 -41.48 -20.78
CA GLY A 393 -16.75 -42.92 -20.95
C GLY A 393 -16.43 -43.71 -19.68
N SER A 394 -17.25 -43.53 -18.64
CA SER A 394 -17.46 -44.51 -17.55
C SER A 394 -18.66 -44.04 -16.73
N ALA A 395 -19.87 -44.37 -17.17
CA ALA A 395 -20.66 -45.46 -16.59
C ALA A 395 -21.39 -45.04 -15.30
N SER A 396 -22.46 -44.25 -15.44
CA SER A 396 -23.64 -44.40 -14.59
C SER A 396 -24.37 -45.68 -15.03
N ALA A 397 -23.83 -46.83 -14.62
CA ALA A 397 -24.57 -48.09 -14.64
C ALA A 397 -25.70 -47.95 -13.61
N GLY A 398 -26.92 -47.82 -14.10
CA GLY A 398 -28.11 -47.86 -13.29
C GLY A 398 -28.22 -49.21 -12.59
N GLU A 399 -28.16 -49.20 -11.27
CA GLU A 399 -28.64 -50.30 -10.46
C GLU A 399 -30.14 -50.08 -10.25
N ALA A 400 -30.93 -50.56 -11.21
CA ALA A 400 -32.34 -50.84 -11.01
C ALA A 400 -32.44 -52.03 -10.05
N ARG A 401 -32.99 -51.80 -8.86
CA ARG A 401 -33.55 -52.86 -8.00
C ARG A 401 -35.06 -52.70 -7.94
N GLU A 402 -35.74 -53.48 -8.77
CA GLU A 402 -37.09 -53.96 -8.51
C GLU A 402 -37.00 -55.38 -7.90
N GLY A 403 -37.86 -55.66 -6.92
CA GLY A 403 -38.40 -57.02 -6.67
C GLY A 403 -37.89 -57.75 -5.42
N GLY A 404 -38.69 -57.73 -4.35
CA GLY A 404 -38.57 -58.56 -3.16
C GLY A 404 -39.46 -58.11 -2.02
#